data_AF-A0A1X7TCT0-F1
#
_entry.id   AF-A0A1X7TCT0-F1
#
_cell.length_a   1.000
_cell.length_b   1.000
_cell.length_c   1.000
_cell.angle_alpha   90.00
_cell.angle_beta   90.00
_cell.angle_gamma   90.00
#
_symmetry.space_group_name_H-M   'P 1'
#
loop_
_entity.id
_entity.type
_entity.pdbx_description
1 polymer ?
#
loop_
_entity_poly.entity_id
_entity_poly.type
_entity_poly.pdbx_seq_one_letter_code
_entity_poly.pdbx_strand_id
1 'polypeptide(L)'
;MKIQGVNQTNWILRLTPLLSGKARTVCTDLGTTTDYDGVKKAILEHYNINTERCRRKFRSHVWTRDQDPTDWIARGVKLVKRWLVPENGMEQ
;
A
#
# COMPACT_ATOMS: atom_id res chain seq x y z
N MET A 1 -15.96 13.19 10.74
CA MET A 1 -16.50 11.84 11.03
C MET A 1 -15.55 11.17 12.02
N LYS A 2 -15.86 11.22 13.33
CA LYS A 2 -15.03 10.60 14.38
C LYS A 2 -15.24 9.09 14.27
N ILE A 3 -14.23 8.37 13.81
CA ILE A 3 -14.26 6.90 13.80
C ILE A 3 -14.31 6.48 15.28
N GLN A 4 -15.46 5.96 15.71
CA GLN A 4 -15.69 5.50 17.07
C GLN A 4 -14.56 4.56 17.47
N GLY A 5 -14.03 4.76 18.69
CA GLY A 5 -12.91 4.02 19.25
C GLY A 5 -13.09 2.52 19.08
N VAL A 6 -12.45 1.97 18.06
CA VAL A 6 -12.36 0.54 17.86
C VAL A 6 -11.53 0.02 19.02
N ASN A 7 -12.15 -0.75 19.89
CA ASN A 7 -11.48 -1.48 20.95
C ASN A 7 -10.36 -2.32 20.29
N GLN A 8 -9.10 -2.01 20.60
CA GLN A 8 -7.88 -2.56 19.97
C GLN A 8 -7.79 -4.09 20.03
N THR A 9 -8.68 -4.75 20.77
CA THR A 9 -8.69 -6.21 20.91
C THR A 9 -9.54 -6.91 19.83
N ASN A 10 -10.53 -6.23 19.23
CA ASN A 10 -11.51 -6.86 18.32
C ASN A 10 -11.41 -6.39 16.86
N TRP A 11 -10.44 -5.54 16.50
CA TRP A 11 -10.32 -5.03 15.13
C TRP A 11 -9.93 -6.12 14.13
N ILE A 12 -9.16 -7.13 14.53
CA ILE A 12 -8.79 -8.27 13.65
C ILE A 12 -10.00 -9.04 13.18
N LEU A 13 -10.97 -9.31 14.07
CA LEU A 13 -12.21 -10.02 13.72
C LEU A 13 -13.06 -9.23 12.71
N ARG A 14 -12.93 -7.90 12.70
CA ARG A 14 -13.60 -7.01 11.73
C ARG A 14 -12.80 -6.86 10.44
N LEU A 15 -11.47 -6.91 10.52
CA LEU A 15 -10.57 -6.73 9.37
C LEU A 15 -10.55 -7.98 8.48
N THR A 16 -10.40 -9.18 9.05
CA THR A 16 -10.30 -10.44 8.30
C THR A 16 -11.40 -10.66 7.24
N PRO A 17 -12.70 -10.41 7.51
CA PRO A 17 -13.75 -10.56 6.49
C PRO A 17 -13.73 -9.47 5.41
N LEU A 18 -13.12 -8.31 5.67
CA LEU A 18 -12.96 -7.23 4.68
C LEU A 18 -11.75 -7.45 3.77
N LEU A 19 -10.81 -8.28 4.19
CA LEU A 19 -9.64 -8.63 3.39
C LEU A 19 -9.98 -9.75 2.39
N SER A 20 -9.44 -9.64 1.19
CA SER A 20 -9.59 -10.65 0.14
C SER A 20 -8.23 -11.11 -0.38
N GLY A 21 -8.19 -12.35 -0.91
CA GLY A 21 -7.00 -12.93 -1.51
C GLY A 21 -5.78 -12.97 -0.58
N LYS A 22 -4.66 -12.41 -1.04
CA LYS A 22 -3.36 -12.48 -0.36
C LYS A 22 -3.37 -11.75 0.99
N ALA A 23 -4.12 -10.65 1.12
CA ALA A 23 -4.19 -9.88 2.36
C ALA A 23 -4.84 -10.68 3.49
N ARG A 24 -5.88 -11.46 3.15
CA ARG A 24 -6.55 -12.35 4.11
C ARG A 24 -5.63 -13.46 4.59
N THR A 25 -4.78 -13.99 3.71
CA THR A 25 -3.81 -15.05 4.06
C THR A 25 -2.83 -14.53 5.10
N VAL A 26 -2.19 -13.39 4.82
CA VAL A 26 -1.23 -12.74 5.75
C VAL A 26 -1.86 -12.38 7.09
N CYS A 27 -3.08 -11.85 7.07
CA CYS A 27 -3.79 -11.51 8.31
C CYS A 27 -4.16 -12.75 9.14
N THR A 28 -4.38 -13.90 8.48
CA THR A 28 -4.66 -15.17 9.17
C THR A 28 -3.38 -15.75 9.77
N ASP A 29 -2.27 -15.69 9.03
CA ASP A 29 -0.96 -16.23 9.45
C ASP A 29 -0.36 -15.47 10.64
N LEU A 30 -0.59 -14.16 10.75
CA LEU A 30 -0.11 -13.34 11.87
C LEU A 30 -0.91 -13.53 13.16
N GLY A 31 -2.14 -14.03 13.06
CA GLY A 31 -3.04 -14.23 14.20
C GLY A 31 -3.37 -12.96 14.99
N THR A 32 -3.94 -13.11 16.18
CA THR A 32 -4.30 -12.00 17.10
C THR A 32 -3.11 -11.41 17.87
N THR A 33 -1.90 -11.90 17.60
CA THR A 33 -0.66 -11.62 18.32
C THR A 33 0.01 -10.32 17.91
N THR A 34 -0.39 -9.73 16.77
CA THR A 34 0.21 -8.53 16.21
C THR A 34 -0.77 -7.36 16.24
N ASP A 35 -0.25 -6.18 16.56
CA ASP A 35 -0.97 -4.91 16.56
C ASP A 35 -1.35 -4.46 15.13
N TYR A 36 -2.20 -3.44 15.04
CA TYR A 36 -2.69 -2.94 13.75
C TYR A 36 -1.57 -2.54 12.79
N ASP A 37 -0.54 -1.86 13.30
CA ASP A 37 0.55 -1.37 12.47
C ASP A 37 1.43 -2.52 11.97
N GLY A 38 1.63 -3.56 12.78
CA GLY A 38 2.32 -4.78 12.37
C GLY A 38 1.59 -5.53 11.26
N VAL A 39 0.26 -5.73 11.37
CA VAL A 39 -0.53 -6.39 10.31
C VAL A 39 -0.56 -5.54 9.04
N LYS A 40 -0.74 -4.22 9.16
CA LYS A 40 -0.68 -3.29 8.04
C LYS A 40 0.66 -3.39 7.31
N LYS A 41 1.77 -3.39 8.04
CA LYS A 41 3.12 -3.51 7.47
C LYS A 41 3.30 -4.83 6.74
N ALA A 42 2.93 -5.96 7.36
CA ALA A 42 3.08 -7.27 6.77
C ALA A 42 2.22 -7.46 5.51
N ILE A 43 0.99 -6.95 5.49
CA ILE A 43 0.15 -6.94 4.28
C ILE A 43 0.85 -6.12 3.18
N LEU A 44 1.34 -4.91 3.47
CA LEU A 44 2.03 -4.08 2.48
C LEU A 44 3.30 -4.75 1.93
N GLU A 45 4.11 -5.38 2.80
CA GLU A 45 5.29 -6.14 2.41
C GLU A 45 4.94 -7.35 1.54
N HIS A 46 3.90 -8.10 1.88
CA HIS A 46 3.48 -9.29 1.14
C HIS A 46 2.87 -8.97 -0.23
N TYR A 47 2.30 -7.78 -0.41
CA TYR A 47 1.92 -7.26 -1.74
C TYR A 47 3.11 -6.65 -2.49
N ASN A 48 4.31 -6.65 -1.89
CA ASN A 48 5.50 -6.00 -2.39
C ASN A 48 5.23 -4.52 -2.73
N ILE A 49 4.35 -3.89 -1.93
CA ILE A 49 4.12 -2.44 -1.90
C ILE A 49 5.10 -1.89 -0.88
N ASN A 50 6.37 -1.91 -1.27
CA ASN A 50 7.45 -1.34 -0.48
C ASN A 50 7.73 0.08 -0.99
N THR A 51 7.81 1.04 -0.08
CA THR A 51 8.26 2.42 -0.33
C THR A 51 9.52 2.45 -1.20
N GLU A 52 10.44 1.52 -0.96
CA GLU A 52 11.69 1.35 -1.70
C GLU A 52 11.48 0.92 -3.16
N ARG A 53 10.49 0.06 -3.44
CA ARG A 53 10.12 -0.34 -4.80
C ARG A 53 9.53 0.84 -5.57
N CYS A 54 8.68 1.63 -4.93
CA CYS A 54 8.10 2.83 -5.53
C CYS A 54 9.20 3.88 -5.81
N ARG A 55 10.11 4.09 -4.85
CA ARG A 55 11.29 4.95 -5.01
C ARG A 55 12.16 4.52 -6.19
N ARG A 56 12.45 3.22 -6.32
CA ARG A 56 13.25 2.66 -7.41
C ARG A 56 12.55 2.84 -8.76
N LYS A 57 11.23 2.63 -8.82
CA LYS A 57 10.43 2.82 -10.04
C LYS A 57 10.40 4.28 -10.48
N PHE A 58 10.30 5.21 -9.53
CA PHE A 58 10.44 6.65 -9.83
C PHE A 58 11.85 7.00 -10.32
N ARG A 59 12.91 6.52 -9.65
CA ARG A 59 14.29 6.81 -10.06
C ARG A 59 14.70 6.19 -11.40
N SER A 60 14.05 5.11 -11.82
CA SER A 60 14.24 4.50 -13.14
C SER A 60 13.34 5.11 -14.22
N HIS A 61 12.47 6.06 -13.86
CA HIS A 61 11.63 6.80 -14.81
C HIS A 61 12.48 7.85 -15.54
N VAL A 62 13.04 7.45 -16.69
CA VAL A 62 13.89 8.31 -17.53
C VAL A 62 13.07 8.85 -18.69
N TRP A 63 13.31 10.11 -19.06
CA TRP A 63 12.68 10.71 -20.23
C TRP A 63 13.39 10.28 -21.51
N THR A 64 12.62 9.98 -22.54
CA THR A 64 13.11 9.69 -23.90
C THR A 64 12.48 10.66 -24.88
N ARG A 65 13.22 11.05 -25.93
CA ARG A 65 12.77 12.06 -26.91
C ARG A 65 11.51 11.65 -27.69
N ASP A 66 11.21 10.36 -27.72
CA ASP A 66 10.03 9.80 -28.37
C ASP A 66 8.75 9.88 -27.50
N GLN A 67 8.86 10.33 -26.25
CA GLN A 67 7.75 10.44 -25.32
C GLN A 67 7.19 11.86 -25.28
N ASP A 68 5.86 11.96 -25.30
CA ASP A 68 5.16 13.21 -25.01
C ASP A 68 5.56 13.74 -23.61
N PRO A 69 5.99 15.00 -23.50
CA PRO A 69 6.42 15.59 -22.23
C PRO A 69 5.32 15.62 -21.16
N THR A 70 4.06 15.88 -21.54
CA THR A 70 2.93 15.98 -20.61
C THR A 70 2.64 14.62 -20.00
N ASP A 71 2.59 13.59 -20.83
CA ASP A 71 2.43 12.21 -20.43
C ASP A 71 3.57 11.72 -19.53
N TRP A 72 4.81 12.09 -19.86
CA TRP A 72 5.97 11.73 -19.06
C TRP A 72 5.92 12.36 -17.66
N ILE A 73 5.56 13.65 -17.58
CA ILE A 73 5.40 14.38 -16.32
C ILE A 73 4.25 13.76 -15.50
N ALA A 74 3.10 13.50 -16.12
CA ALA A 74 1.96 12.88 -15.46
C ALA A 74 2.30 11.51 -14.85
N ARG A 75 3.04 10.68 -15.59
CA ARG A 75 3.57 9.39 -15.09
C ARG A 75 4.54 9.58 -13.93
N GLY A 76 5.45 10.55 -14.02
CA GLY A 76 6.40 10.89 -12.95
C GLY A 76 5.70 11.31 -11.66
N VAL A 77 4.70 12.20 -11.76
CA VAL A 77 3.87 12.65 -10.63
C VAL A 77 3.13 11.48 -9.98
N LYS A 78 2.57 10.56 -10.78
CA LYS A 78 1.90 9.35 -10.26
C LYS A 78 2.87 8.45 -9.49
N LEU A 79 4.10 8.30 -9.97
CA LEU A 79 5.13 7.50 -9.29
C LEU A 79 5.57 8.13 -7.96
N VAL A 80 5.75 9.46 -7.90
CA VAL A 80 6.07 10.18 -6.65
C VAL A 80 4.93 10.08 -5.65
N LYS A 81 3.68 10.30 -6.07
CA LYS A 81 2.52 10.15 -5.19
C LYS A 81 2.44 8.74 -4.60
N ARG A 82 2.71 7.72 -5.41
CA ARG A 82 2.77 6.32 -4.96
C ARG A 82 3.95 6.02 -4.03
N TRP A 83 5.06 6.75 -4.16
CA TRP A 83 6.19 6.65 -3.23
C TRP A 83 5.90 7.33 -1.89
N LEU A 84 5.37 8.56 -1.90
CA LEU A 84 5.10 9.34 -0.69
C LEU A 84 3.85 8.88 0.07
N VAL A 85 2.85 8.36 -0.64
CA VAL A 85 1.60 7.85 -0.06
C VAL A 85 1.26 6.49 -0.68
N PRO A 86 1.93 5.41 -0.25
CA PRO A 86 1.73 4.07 -0.83
C PRO A 86 0.29 3.56 -0.66
N GLU A 87 -0.46 4.07 0.32
CA GLU A 87 -1.86 3.75 0.58
C GLU A 87 -2.80 4.20 -0.56
N ASN A 88 -2.50 5.31 -1.23
CA ASN A 88 -3.25 5.80 -2.39
C ASN A 88 -2.85 5.09 -3.69
N GLY A 89 -1.76 4.31 -3.67
CA GLY A 89 -1.31 3.50 -4.81
C GLY A 89 -2.08 2.20 -5.02
N MET A 90 -3.13 1.98 -4.21
CA MET A 90 -4.02 0.81 -4.26
C MET A 90 -5.29 1.05 -5.09
N GLU A 91 -5.42 2.20 -5.77
CA GLU A 91 -6.43 2.33 -6.82
C GLU A 91 -6.06 1.40 -7.98
N GLN A 92 -6.92 0.38 -8.16
CA GLN A 92 -6.84 -0.68 -9.17
C GLN A 92 -6.94 -0.11 -10.58
#